data_AF-A0A840ULA2-F1
#
_entry.id   AF-A0A840ULA2-F1
#
_cell.length_a   1.000
_cell.length_b   1.000
_cell.length_c   1.000
_cell.angle_alpha   90.00
_cell.angle_beta   90.00
_cell.angle_gamma   90.00
#
_symmetry.space_group_name_H-M   'P 1'
#
loop_
_entity.id
_entity.type
_entity.pdbx_description
1 polymer ?
#
loop_
_entity_poly.entity_id
_entity_poly.type
_entity_poly.pdbx_seq_one_letter_code
_entity_poly.pdbx_strand_id
1 'polypeptide(L)' 'PYSSYERAKNERHNGMLRKFVPKGVSIKCFRFEQILSFADKLNGLPRKLLNYKTPEEFFDENLDKIYSNQK' A
#
# COMPACT_ATOMS: atom_id res chain seq x y z
N PRO A 1 13.10 -2.41 9.12
CA PRO A 1 13.64 -2.53 7.74
C PRO A 1 14.36 -1.24 7.34
N TYR A 2 15.70 -1.31 7.20
CA TYR A 2 16.58 -0.15 7.12
C TYR A 2 17.63 -0.32 6.00
N SER A 3 17.22 -0.73 4.81
CA SER A 3 18.11 -0.67 3.65
C SER A 3 17.80 0.54 2.77
N SER A 4 18.83 1.25 2.30
CA SER A 4 18.67 2.47 1.50
C SER A 4 17.87 2.25 0.21
N TYR A 5 17.86 1.03 -0.32
CA TYR A 5 17.15 0.66 -1.55
C TYR A 5 15.62 0.60 -1.38
N GLU A 6 15.10 0.35 -0.17
CA GLU A 6 13.66 0.34 0.10
C GLU A 6 13.06 1.76 0.12
N ARG A 7 13.91 2.78 0.33
CA ARG A 7 13.50 4.16 0.57
C ARG A 7 12.69 4.74 -0.58
N ALA A 8 13.11 4.54 -1.83
CA ALA A 8 12.43 5.08 -3.00
C ALA A 8 10.97 4.57 -3.11
N LYS A 9 10.74 3.30 -2.76
CA LYS A 9 9.40 2.69 -2.76
C LYS A 9 8.54 3.27 -1.63
N ASN A 10 9.11 3.40 -0.44
CA ASN A 10 8.42 3.98 0.72
C ASN A 10 8.06 5.45 0.47
N GLU A 11 8.95 6.25 -0.12
CA GLU A 11 8.68 7.65 -0.45
C GLU A 11 7.55 7.78 -1.48
N ARG A 12 7.53 6.92 -2.51
CA ARG A 12 6.41 6.85 -3.46
C ARG A 12 5.10 6.53 -2.76
N HIS A 13 5.08 5.54 -1.86
CA HIS A 13 3.87 5.16 -1.14
C HIS A 13 3.39 6.27 -0.19
N ASN A 14 4.31 6.87 0.57
CA ASN A 14 4.03 8.00 1.44
C ASN A 14 3.45 9.18 0.65
N GLY A 15 3.95 9.47 -0.55
CA GLY A 15 3.40 10.50 -1.43
C GLY A 15 1.93 10.26 -1.80
N MET A 16 1.51 9.00 -1.93
CA MET A 16 0.10 8.67 -2.19
C MET A 16 -0.75 8.81 -0.94
N LEU A 17 -0.25 8.37 0.22
CA LEU A 17 -0.91 8.58 1.51
C LEU A 17 -1.10 10.08 1.82
N ARG A 18 -0.17 10.94 1.38
CA ARG A 18 -0.27 12.40 1.55
C ARG A 18 -1.46 13.04 0.84
N LYS A 19 -2.13 12.34 -0.09
CA LYS A 19 -3.42 12.78 -0.65
C LYS A 19 -4.55 12.73 0.38
N PHE A 20 -4.40 11.90 1.42
CA PHE A 20 -5.40 11.71 2.49
C PHE A 20 -4.94 12.30 3.82
N VAL A 21 -3.63 12.23 4.12
CA VAL A 21 -3.03 12.75 5.36
C VAL A 21 -2.04 13.87 5.00
N PRO A 22 -2.48 15.14 4.96
CA PRO A 22 -1.62 16.26 4.56
C PRO A 22 -0.34 16.37 5.39
N LYS A 23 0.69 16.99 4.82
CA LYS A 23 1.96 17.21 5.53
C LYS A 23 1.73 18.11 6.75
N GLY A 24 2.40 17.79 7.86
CA GLY A 24 2.25 18.52 9.12
C GLY A 24 1.03 18.12 9.96
N VAL A 25 0.11 17.33 9.41
CA VAL A 25 -1.02 16.77 10.17
C VAL A 25 -0.62 15.42 10.76
N SER A 26 -0.89 15.25 12.06
CA SER A 26 -0.70 13.98 12.74
C SER A 26 -1.74 12.96 12.27
N ILE A 27 -1.30 11.74 11.97
CA ILE A 27 -2.20 10.62 11.61
C ILE A 27 -3.19 10.33 12.75
N LYS A 28 -2.82 10.64 14.00
CA LYS A 28 -3.70 10.47 15.18
C LYS A 28 -4.95 11.36 15.15
N CYS A 29 -4.99 12.38 14.29
CA CYS A 29 -6.16 13.25 14.13
C CYS A 29 -7.27 12.60 13.30
N PHE A 30 -7.01 11.45 12.68
CA PHE A 30 -7.99 10.72 11.87
C PHE A 30 -8.54 9.53 12.66
N ARG A 31 -9.82 9.25 12.45
CA ARG A 31 -10.44 8.06 13.03
C ARG A 31 -9.90 6.79 12.38
N PHE A 32 -9.96 5.69 13.11
CA PHE A 32 -9.54 4.38 12.62
C PHE A 32 -10.22 4.00 11.30
N GLU A 33 -11.52 4.26 11.17
CA GLU A 33 -12.28 3.94 9.96
C GLU A 33 -11.83 4.77 8.74
N GLN A 34 -11.36 6.00 8.97
CA GLN A 34 -10.79 6.82 7.91
C GLN A 34 -9.45 6.26 7.44
N ILE A 35 -8.60 5.83 8.38
CA ILE A 35 -7.31 5.21 8.06
C ILE A 35 -7.50 3.92 7.28
N LEU A 36 -8.45 3.07 7.67
CA LEU A 36 -8.82 1.88 6.90
C LEU A 36 -9.29 2.25 5.50
N SER A 37 -10.23 3.20 5.38
CA SER A 37 -10.70 3.64 4.06
C SER A 37 -9.58 4.17 3.16
N PHE A 38 -8.57 4.84 3.74
CA PHE A 38 -7.40 5.29 2.97
C PHE A 38 -6.55 4.11 2.52
N ALA A 39 -6.33 3.11 3.38
CA ALA A 39 -5.61 1.89 3.03
C ALA A 39 -6.33 1.12 1.92
N ASP A 40 -7.64 0.90 2.04
CA ASP A 40 -8.47 0.23 1.03
C ASP A 40 -8.37 0.94 -0.32
N LYS A 41 -8.51 2.27 -0.34
CA LYS A 41 -8.32 3.06 -1.55
C LYS A 41 -6.92 2.88 -2.12
N LEU A 42 -5.87 2.92 -1.30
CA LEU A 42 -4.48 2.78 -1.77
C LEU A 42 -4.18 1.38 -2.33
N ASN A 43 -4.80 0.35 -1.75
CA ASN A 43 -4.66 -1.05 -2.13
C ASN A 43 -5.51 -1.41 -3.34
N GLY A 44 -6.63 -0.72 -3.56
CA GLY A 44 -7.46 -0.83 -4.76
C GLY A 44 -7.02 0.07 -5.94
N LEU A 45 -5.90 0.81 -5.82
CA LEU A 45 -5.41 1.66 -6.90
C LEU A 45 -4.54 0.85 -7.89
N PRO A 46 -4.94 0.76 -9.18
CA PRO A 46 -4.13 0.16 -10.23
C PRO A 46 -2.71 0.74 -10.29
N ARG A 47 -1.70 -0.12 -10.37
CA ARG A 47 -0.29 0.30 -10.48
C ARG A 47 0.28 -0.12 -11.82
N LYS A 48 0.80 0.83 -12.58
CA LYS A 48 1.54 0.54 -13.83
C LYS A 48 2.67 -0.49 -13.63
N LEU A 49 3.37 -0.44 -12.50
CA LEU A 49 4.42 -1.41 -12.14
C LEU A 49 3.88 -2.85 -12.01
N LEU A 50 2.63 -3.01 -11.61
CA LEU A 50 1.94 -4.30 -11.47
C LEU A 50 1.12 -4.64 -12.73
N ASN A 51 1.51 -4.11 -13.88
CA ASN A 51 0.76 -4.25 -15.13
C ASN A 51 -0.70 -3.80 -15.02
N TYR A 52 -0.92 -2.69 -14.29
CA TYR A 52 -2.23 -2.13 -13.95
C TYR A 52 -3.13 -3.00 -13.06
N LYS A 53 -2.61 -4.07 -12.46
CA LYS A 53 -3.28 -4.72 -11.32
C LYS A 53 -3.22 -3.82 -10.08
N THR A 54 -4.18 -4.03 -9.19
CA THR A 54 -4.19 -3.44 -7.86
C THR A 54 -3.23 -4.18 -6.93
N PRO A 55 -2.66 -3.50 -5.92
CA PRO A 55 -1.86 -4.16 -4.89
C PRO A 55 -2.59 -5.31 -4.19
N GLU A 56 -3.90 -5.19 -3.98
CA GLU A 56 -4.74 -6.23 -3.38
C GLU A 56 -4.78 -7.49 -4.24
N GLU A 57 -5.18 -7.39 -5.50
CA GLU A 57 -5.20 -8.52 -6.45
C GLU A 57 -3.82 -9.19 -6.55
N PHE A 58 -2.77 -8.38 -6.64
CA PHE A 58 -1.41 -8.91 -6.74
C PHE A 58 -0.99 -9.62 -5.46
N PHE A 59 -1.41 -9.14 -4.29
CA PHE A 59 -1.10 -9.77 -3.01
C PHE A 59 -1.77 -11.14 -2.89
N ASP A 60 -3.06 -11.22 -3.21
CA ASP A 60 -3.82 -12.48 -3.17
C ASP A 60 -3.23 -13.52 -4.12
N GLU A 61 -2.89 -13.12 -5.36
CA GLU A 61 -2.21 -14.00 -6.33
C GLU A 61 -0.86 -14.54 -5.81
N ASN A 62 -0.14 -13.78 -4.98
CA ASN A 62 1.11 -14.24 -4.39
C ASN A 62 0.88 -15.16 -3.20
N LEU A 63 -0.14 -14.90 -2.38
CA LEU A 63 -0.53 -15.80 -1.31
C LEU A 63 -0.93 -17.17 -1.88
N ASP A 64 -1.76 -17.20 -2.91
CA ASP A 64 -2.17 -18.44 -3.58
C ASP A 64 -0.97 -19.27 -4.05
N LYS A 65 0.04 -18.62 -4.65
CA LYS A 65 1.29 -19.28 -5.07
C LYS A 65 2.08 -19.85 -3.90
N ILE A 66 2.16 -19.11 -2.79
CA ILE A 66 2.87 -19.58 -1.60
C ILE A 66 2.17 -20.82 -1.04
N TYR A 67 0.85 -20.79 -0.92
CA TYR A 67 0.07 -21.91 -0.38
C TYR A 67 -0.01 -23.10 -1.35
N SER A 68 -0.02 -22.88 -2.66
CA SER A 68 0.02 -23.96 -3.65
C SER A 68 1.37 -24.69 -3.67
N ASN A 69 2.47 -23.98 -3.38
CA ASN A 69 3.83 -24.53 -3.36
C ASN A 69 4.20 -25.20 -2.02
N GLN A 70 3.33 -25.14 -1.01
CA GLN A 70 3.49 -25.85 0.26
C GLN A 70 2.75 -27.19 0.32
N LYS A 71 2.11 -27.60 -0.79
CA LYS A 71 1.63 -28.97 -1.01
C LYS A 71 2.69 -29.81 -1.71
#